data_AF-A0A956I194-F1
#
_entry.id   AF-A0A956I194-F1
#
_cell.length_a   1.000
_cell.length_b   1.000
_cell.length_c   1.000
_cell.angle_alpha   90.00
_cell.angle_beta   90.00
_cell.angle_gamma   90.00
#
_symmetry.space_group_name_H-M   'P 1'
#
loop_
_entity.id
_entity.type
_entity.pdbx_description
1 polymer ?
#
loop_
_entity_poly.entity_id
_entity_poly.type
_entity_poly.pdbx_seq_one_letter_code
_entity_poly.pdbx_strand_id
1 'polypeptide(L)'
;MARYELEIGEDGVPEVRVPYRGHALLQNNVYNHGTAFTDEQREALGLAGLLPARVRTLEEQAERAYGHATTSARPLMRYLALADLESRNATLYYRVLLDHLEELLPIVYTPTVG
;
A
#
# COMPACT_ATOMS: atom_id res chain seq x y z
N MET A 1 -1.56 5.81 15.23
CA MET A 1 -1.68 4.96 14.04
C MET A 1 -3.07 4.36 14.02
N ALA A 2 -3.83 4.53 12.93
CA ALA A 2 -5.06 3.80 12.73
C ALA A 2 -4.74 2.30 12.66
N ARG A 3 -5.53 1.46 13.33
CA ARG A 3 -5.42 0.00 13.27
C ARG A 3 -6.63 -0.52 12.53
N TYR A 4 -6.48 -1.66 11.87
CA TYR A 4 -7.62 -2.39 11.36
C TYR A 4 -8.55 -2.77 12.52
N GLU A 5 -9.83 -2.45 12.35
CA GLU A 5 -10.89 -3.00 13.16
C GLU A 5 -11.29 -4.33 12.52
N LEU A 6 -11.19 -5.42 13.28
CA LEU A 6 -11.50 -6.77 12.82
C LEU A 6 -12.87 -7.18 13.35
N GLU A 7 -13.70 -7.72 12.47
CA GLU A 7 -14.98 -8.34 12.79
C GLU A 7 -14.92 -9.82 12.37
N ILE A 8 -15.74 -10.69 12.97
CA ILE A 8 -15.81 -12.09 12.56
C ILE A 8 -16.91 -12.20 11.50
N GLY A 9 -16.52 -12.60 10.28
CA GLY A 9 -17.43 -12.84 9.17
C GLY A 9 -18.36 -14.03 9.43
N GLU A 10 -19.39 -14.18 8.58
CA GLU A 10 -20.39 -15.24 8.70
C GLU A 10 -19.81 -16.65 8.53
N ASP A 11 -18.68 -16.75 7.83
CA ASP A 11 -17.90 -17.97 7.63
C ASP A 11 -16.85 -18.24 8.73
N GLY A 12 -16.80 -17.37 9.76
CA GLY A 12 -15.83 -17.43 10.84
C GLY A 12 -14.45 -16.86 10.49
N VAL A 13 -14.28 -16.29 9.30
CA VAL A 13 -13.04 -15.64 8.88
C VAL A 13 -13.01 -14.20 9.42
N PRO A 14 -11.89 -13.73 10.01
CA PRO A 14 -11.76 -12.33 10.39
C PRO A 14 -11.80 -11.42 9.16
N GLU A 15 -12.75 -10.49 9.15
CA GLU A 15 -12.91 -9.46 8.12
C GLU A 15 -12.48 -8.10 8.66
N VAL A 16 -11.95 -7.26 7.77
CA VAL A 16 -11.57 -5.89 8.11
C VAL A 16 -12.80 -4.98 7.95
N ARG A 17 -13.23 -4.34 9.04
CA ARG A 17 -14.23 -3.28 8.99
C ARG A 17 -13.62 -2.04 8.32
N VAL A 18 -14.17 -1.65 7.17
CA VAL A 18 -13.72 -0.47 6.40
C VAL A 18 -14.71 0.68 6.60
N PRO A 19 -14.36 1.73 7.37
CA PRO A 19 -15.29 2.84 7.67
C PRO A 19 -15.35 3.92 6.57
N TYR A 20 -14.47 3.85 5.57
CA TYR A 20 -14.35 4.87 4.52
C TYR A 20 -14.90 4.39 3.18
N ARG A 21 -15.26 5.32 2.29
CA ARG A 21 -15.71 5.06 0.91
C ARG A 21 -15.13 6.08 -0.07
N GLY A 22 -15.07 5.73 -1.35
CA GLY A 22 -14.63 6.64 -2.41
C GLY A 22 -13.26 7.27 -2.15
N HIS A 23 -13.14 8.57 -2.40
CA HIS A 23 -11.89 9.32 -2.22
C HIS A 23 -11.36 9.28 -0.78
N ALA A 24 -12.24 9.29 0.24
CA ALA A 24 -11.81 9.25 1.64
C ALA A 24 -11.09 7.94 1.97
N LEU A 25 -11.50 6.83 1.34
CA LEU A 25 -10.79 5.55 1.45
C LEU A 25 -9.43 5.60 0.77
N LEU A 26 -9.36 6.17 -0.44
CA LEU A 26 -8.11 6.27 -1.20
C LEU A 26 -7.07 7.20 -0.55
N GLN A 27 -7.53 8.14 0.28
CA GLN A 27 -6.68 9.04 1.06
C GLN A 27 -6.20 8.44 2.39
N ASN A 28 -6.75 7.29 2.80
CA ASN A 28 -6.34 6.62 4.03
C ASN A 28 -5.33 5.51 3.73
N ASN A 29 -4.07 5.71 4.12
CA ASN A 29 -2.98 4.80 3.78
C ASN A 29 -3.09 3.40 4.39
N VAL A 30 -3.86 3.23 5.47
CA VAL A 30 -4.08 1.93 6.11
C VAL A 30 -5.10 1.12 5.31
N TYR A 31 -6.16 1.76 4.81
CA TYR A 31 -7.23 1.07 4.08
C TYR A 31 -7.04 1.06 2.57
N ASN A 32 -6.17 1.90 2.02
CA ASN A 32 -5.97 1.99 0.58
C ASN A 32 -5.12 0.82 0.04
N HIS A 33 -5.72 0.00 -0.81
CA HIS A 33 -5.04 -1.08 -1.55
C HIS A 33 -4.75 -0.72 -3.02
N GLY A 34 -5.01 0.53 -3.43
CA GLY A 34 -4.77 0.99 -4.79
C GLY A 34 -5.47 0.11 -5.82
N THR A 35 -4.74 -0.34 -6.84
CA THR A 35 -5.32 -1.19 -7.89
C THR A 35 -5.58 -2.64 -7.47
N ALA A 36 -5.29 -3.03 -6.23
CA ALA A 36 -5.54 -4.39 -5.73
C ALA A 36 -6.98 -4.59 -5.26
N PHE A 37 -7.76 -3.52 -5.15
CA PHE A 37 -9.20 -3.69 -4.98
C PHE A 37 -9.78 -4.47 -6.17
N THR A 38 -10.45 -5.58 -5.87
CA THR A 38 -11.21 -6.35 -6.86
C THR A 38 -12.39 -5.54 -7.38
N ASP A 39 -13.01 -5.97 -8.46
CA ASP A 39 -14.15 -5.24 -9.02
C ASP A 39 -15.34 -5.22 -8.05
N GLU A 40 -15.57 -6.31 -7.31
CA GLU A 40 -16.59 -6.41 -6.27
C GLU A 40 -16.31 -5.44 -5.12
N GLN A 41 -15.04 -5.35 -4.68
CA GLN A 41 -14.63 -4.39 -3.65
C GLN A 41 -14.77 -2.95 -4.15
N ARG A 42 -14.44 -2.67 -5.42
CA ARG A 42 -14.58 -1.33 -6.00
C ARG A 42 -16.04 -0.88 -6.02
N GLU A 43 -16.96 -1.76 -6.38
CA GLU A 43 -18.40 -1.46 -6.32
C GLU A 43 -18.84 -1.21 -4.88
N ALA A 44 -18.57 -2.15 -3.96
CA ALA A 44 -18.98 -2.07 -2.56
C ALA A 44 -18.38 -0.87 -1.80
N LEU A 45 -17.19 -0.42 -2.20
CA LEU A 45 -16.47 0.68 -1.57
C LEU A 45 -16.65 2.04 -2.29
N GLY A 46 -17.42 2.08 -3.39
CA GLY A 46 -17.67 3.31 -4.15
C GLY A 46 -16.42 3.84 -4.88
N LEU A 47 -15.60 2.94 -5.42
CA LEU A 47 -14.34 3.22 -6.12
C LEU A 47 -14.46 3.10 -7.65
N ALA A 48 -15.64 2.70 -8.16
CA ALA A 48 -15.90 2.60 -9.59
C ALA A 48 -15.57 3.94 -10.29
N GLY A 49 -14.73 3.89 -11.32
CA GLY A 49 -14.26 5.06 -12.05
C GLY A 49 -13.16 5.89 -11.38
N LEU A 50 -12.79 5.61 -10.12
CA LEU A 50 -11.73 6.33 -9.39
C LEU A 50 -10.34 5.70 -9.56
N LEU A 51 -10.28 4.47 -10.05
CA LEU A 51 -9.05 3.70 -10.25
C LEU A 51 -8.94 3.21 -11.69
N PRO A 52 -7.71 3.03 -12.22
CA PRO A 52 -7.51 2.38 -13.51
C PRO A 52 -8.20 1.01 -13.58
N ALA A 53 -8.75 0.66 -14.74
CA ALA A 53 -9.58 -0.55 -14.92
C ALA A 53 -8.87 -1.87 -14.55
N ARG A 54 -7.57 -2.00 -14.85
CA ARG A 54 -6.83 -3.23 -14.54
C ARG A 54 -6.66 -3.40 -13.02
N VAL A 55 -7.25 -4.45 -12.47
CA VAL A 55 -6.91 -4.97 -11.13
C VAL A 55 -5.47 -5.52 -11.16
N ARG A 56 -4.67 -5.19 -10.15
CA ARG A 56 -3.30 -5.67 -10.01
C ARG A 56 -3.12 -6.35 -8.67
N THR A 57 -2.51 -7.53 -8.64
CA THR A 57 -2.21 -8.19 -7.38
C THR A 57 -1.24 -7.37 -6.53
N LEU A 58 -1.13 -7.71 -5.24
CA LEU A 58 -0.18 -7.07 -4.35
C LEU A 58 1.26 -7.27 -4.85
N GLU A 59 1.57 -8.46 -5.37
CA GLU A 59 2.86 -8.83 -5.94
C GLU A 59 3.22 -7.96 -7.15
N GLU A 60 2.30 -7.82 -8.12
CA GLU A 60 2.51 -6.97 -9.30
C GLU A 60 2.74 -5.49 -8.92
N GLN A 61 2.04 -5.02 -7.88
CA GLN A 61 2.24 -3.67 -7.37
C GLN A 61 3.58 -3.53 -6.66
N ALA A 62 4.00 -4.54 -5.89
CA ALA A 62 5.26 -4.54 -5.16
C ALA A 62 6.45 -4.50 -6.13
N GLU A 63 6.45 -5.34 -7.17
CA GLU A 63 7.50 -5.35 -8.20
C GLU A 63 7.65 -3.97 -8.86
N ARG A 64 6.52 -3.36 -9.26
CA ARG A 64 6.52 -2.03 -9.86
C ARG A 64 6.98 -0.94 -8.89
N ALA A 65 6.51 -1.00 -7.64
CA ALA A 65 6.85 -0.01 -6.62
C ALA A 65 8.33 -0.10 -6.24
N TYR A 66 8.87 -1.32 -6.12
CA TYR A 66 10.30 -1.54 -5.90
C TYR A 66 11.14 -0.98 -7.05
N GLY A 67 10.80 -1.31 -8.31
CA GLY A 67 11.51 -0.77 -9.48
C GLY A 67 11.50 0.77 -9.54
N HIS A 68 10.40 1.39 -9.13
CA HIS A 68 10.32 2.85 -8.99
C HIS A 68 11.23 3.37 -7.87
N ALA A 69 11.17 2.76 -6.68
CA ALA A 69 11.96 3.16 -5.52
C ALA A 69 13.47 3.00 -5.73
N THR A 70 13.91 2.09 -6.61
CA THR A 70 15.32 1.84 -6.92
C THR A 70 15.80 2.50 -8.22
N THR A 71 14.93 3.24 -8.92
CA THR A 71 15.29 3.93 -10.18
C THR A 71 16.45 4.91 -10.00
N SER A 72 16.55 5.56 -8.84
CA SER A 72 17.63 6.51 -8.54
C SER A 72 18.69 5.88 -7.65
N ALA A 73 19.97 5.99 -8.03
CA ALA A 73 21.09 5.58 -7.20
C ALA A 73 21.27 6.44 -5.93
N ARG A 74 20.71 7.65 -5.87
CA ARG A 74 20.83 8.56 -4.72
C ARG A 74 19.97 8.08 -3.54
N PRO A 75 20.54 7.81 -2.34
CA PRO A 75 19.79 7.30 -1.20
C PRO A 75 18.59 8.16 -0.79
N LEU A 76 18.75 9.48 -0.76
CA LEU A 76 17.66 10.42 -0.44
C LEU A 76 16.46 10.28 -1.38
N MET A 77 16.70 10.07 -2.68
CA MET A 77 15.59 9.89 -3.65
C MET A 77 14.85 8.58 -3.43
N ARG A 78 15.58 7.52 -3.07
CA ARG A 78 14.99 6.22 -2.73
C ARG A 78 14.15 6.34 -1.45
N TYR A 79 14.66 7.05 -0.44
CA TYR A 79 13.94 7.36 0.78
C TYR A 79 12.63 8.13 0.50
N LEU A 80 12.69 9.19 -0.30
CA LEU A 80 11.49 9.98 -0.66
C LEU A 80 10.45 9.13 -1.40
N ALA A 81 10.87 8.25 -2.31
CA ALA A 81 9.96 7.35 -3.02
C ALA A 81 9.28 6.35 -2.08
N LEU A 82 10.02 5.81 -1.10
CA LEU A 82 9.50 4.89 -0.09
C LEU A 82 8.57 5.60 0.91
N ALA A 83 8.91 6.82 1.34
CA ALA A 83 8.06 7.63 2.22
C ALA A 83 6.74 8.04 1.53
N ASP A 84 6.80 8.42 0.25
CA ASP A 84 5.62 8.68 -0.56
C ASP A 84 4.76 7.41 -0.73
N LEU A 85 5.37 6.24 -0.90
CA LEU A 85 4.66 4.96 -0.94
C LEU A 85 3.94 4.66 0.39
N GLU A 86 4.64 4.79 1.53
CA GLU A 86 4.08 4.59 2.87
C GLU A 86 2.90 5.53 3.15
N SER A 87 3.01 6.79 2.72
CA SER A 87 1.97 7.80 2.91
C SER A 87 0.68 7.51 2.13
N ARG A 88 0.75 6.69 1.07
CA ARG A 88 -0.39 6.37 0.20
C ARG A 88 -0.94 4.97 0.44
N ASN A 89 -0.09 3.99 0.74
CA ASN A 89 -0.45 2.58 0.90
C ASN A 89 0.58 1.89 1.81
N ALA A 90 0.24 1.79 3.10
CA ALA A 90 1.12 1.19 4.10
C ALA A 90 1.36 -0.31 3.83
N THR A 91 0.32 -1.05 3.42
CA THR A 91 0.42 -2.49 3.11
C THR A 91 1.43 -2.76 2.00
N LEU A 92 1.37 -1.99 0.92
CA LEU A 92 2.31 -2.11 -0.19
C LEU A 92 3.73 -1.69 0.21
N TYR A 93 3.88 -0.63 1.01
CA TYR A 93 5.17 -0.24 1.57
C TYR A 93 5.82 -1.37 2.37
N TYR A 94 5.10 -1.94 3.33
CA TYR A 94 5.64 -3.03 4.15
C TYR A 94 5.90 -4.28 3.32
N ARG A 95 5.09 -4.57 2.30
CA ARG A 95 5.37 -5.67 1.38
C ARG A 95 6.71 -5.49 0.65
N VAL A 96 6.93 -4.31 0.05
CA VAL A 96 8.20 -3.99 -0.63
C VAL A 96 9.39 -4.04 0.35
N LEU A 97 9.22 -3.49 1.55
CA LEU A 97 10.28 -3.48 2.56
C LEU A 97 10.65 -4.90 3.01
N LEU A 98 9.68 -5.78 3.22
CA LEU A 98 9.93 -7.16 3.63
C LEU A 98 10.57 -7.99 2.52
N ASP A 99 10.14 -7.80 1.27
CA ASP A 99 10.70 -8.52 0.11
C ASP A 99 12.17 -8.13 -0.17
N HIS A 100 12.58 -6.90 0.18
CA HIS A 100 13.91 -6.34 -0.10
C HIS A 100 14.60 -5.77 1.15
N LEU A 101 14.42 -6.42 2.30
CA LEU A 101 14.76 -5.86 3.61
C LEU A 101 16.24 -5.45 3.72
N GLU A 102 17.16 -6.35 3.37
CA GLU A 102 18.61 -6.10 3.49
C GLU A 102 19.06 -4.86 2.69
N GLU A 103 18.46 -4.62 1.52
CA GLU A 103 18.80 -3.52 0.65
C GLU A 103 18.15 -2.20 1.09
N LEU A 104 16.92 -2.25 1.58
CA LEU A 104 16.11 -1.06 1.88
C LEU A 104 16.26 -0.57 3.32
N LEU A 105 16.65 -1.42 4.27
CA LEU A 105 16.89 -1.02 5.66
C LEU A 105 17.84 0.20 5.82
N PRO A 106 19.00 0.27 5.13
CA PRO A 106 19.89 1.44 5.25
C PRO A 106 19.33 2.72 4.61
N ILE A 107 18.28 2.60 3.78
CA ILE A 107 17.59 3.73 3.17
C ILE A 107 16.54 4.32 4.12
N VAL A 108 15.82 3.47 4.88
CA VAL A 108 14.69 3.91 5.73
C VAL A 108 15.02 4.15 7.19
N TYR A 109 16.23 3.79 7.66
CA TYR A 109 16.61 3.94 9.07
C TYR A 109 17.95 4.67 9.27
N THR A 110 19.10 4.04 9.04
CA THR A 110 20.43 4.68 9.19
C THR A 110 21.34 4.19 8.06
N PRO A 111 22.20 5.03 7.44
CA PRO A 111 22.53 6.44 7.73
C PRO A 111 21.74 7.48 6.91
N THR A 112 20.74 7.07 6.12
CA THR A 112 20.02 7.97 5.20
C THR A 112 18.98 8.86 5.91
N VAL A 113 18.40 8.38 7.01
CA VAL A 113 17.54 9.19 7.90
C VAL A 113 18.42 9.70 9.03
N GLY A 114 19.08 10.83 8.79
CA GLY A 114 20.00 11.49 9.71
C GLY A 114 20.00 12.99 9.51
#